data_AF-A0A7Y5BUV6-F1
#
_entry.id   AF-A0A7Y5BUV6-F1
#
_cell.length_a   1.000
_cell.length_b   1.000
_cell.length_c   1.000
_cell.angle_alpha   90.00
_cell.angle_beta   90.00
_cell.angle_gamma   90.00
#
_symmetry.space_group_name_H-M   'P 1'
#
loop_
_entity.id
_entity.type
_entity.pdbx_description
1 polymer ?
#
loop_
_entity_poly.entity_id
_entity_poly.type
_entity_poly.pdbx_seq_one_letter_code
_entity_poly.pdbx_strand_id
1 'polypeptide(L)'
;MAEAEAGGVALAGAASGVAGTPAPTATPICPIYASPFTIVNNKLSFQITNNSGVDYVISTLYISWPDTPTQSLVGIDLAGNTFWNGTQATSPFNGNSGSWTGPEDYRTIPPYSSRTITFTFTEDLPAFSYFIQISFDNGCSLAISN
;
A
#
# COMPACT_ATOMS: atom_id res chain seq x y z
N MET A 1 56.28 -0.44 -60.31
CA MET A 1 56.25 -1.29 -59.11
C MET A 1 54.79 -1.32 -58.70
N ALA A 2 53.99 -2.33 -59.07
CA ALA A 2 54.10 -3.75 -58.67
C ALA A 2 54.35 -3.82 -57.16
N GLU A 3 53.50 -4.42 -56.32
CA GLU A 3 52.86 -5.72 -56.47
C GLU A 3 51.49 -5.77 -55.76
N ALA A 4 50.60 -6.60 -56.31
CA ALA A 4 49.42 -7.14 -55.65
C ALA A 4 49.83 -8.31 -54.74
N GLU A 5 48.96 -8.72 -53.80
CA GLU A 5 48.53 -10.12 -53.49
C GLU A 5 47.53 -10.06 -52.30
N ALA A 6 46.26 -10.42 -52.54
CA ALA A 6 45.57 -11.62 -52.00
C ALA A 6 45.25 -11.56 -50.49
N GLY A 7 44.06 -11.85 -49.97
CA GLY A 7 42.84 -12.46 -50.49
C GLY A 7 41.95 -12.76 -49.28
N GLY A 8 40.64 -12.96 -49.46
CA GLY A 8 39.78 -13.40 -48.37
C GLY A 8 38.31 -13.10 -48.58
N VAL A 9 37.62 -14.02 -49.22
CA VAL A 9 36.15 -14.05 -49.31
C VAL A 9 35.58 -14.34 -47.92
N ALA A 10 34.61 -13.57 -47.45
CA ALA A 10 33.72 -14.01 -46.38
C ALA A 10 32.28 -13.62 -46.68
N LEU A 11 31.48 -14.66 -46.80
CA LEU A 11 30.05 -14.66 -47.07
C LEU A 11 29.24 -13.90 -46.03
N ALA A 12 28.10 -13.39 -46.48
CA ALA A 12 27.04 -12.78 -45.70
C ALA A 12 26.69 -13.61 -44.45
N GLY A 13 27.00 -13.08 -43.28
CA GLY A 13 26.40 -13.48 -42.01
C GLY A 13 25.23 -12.54 -41.72
N ALA A 14 24.00 -13.03 -41.86
CA ALA A 14 22.82 -12.32 -41.40
C ALA A 14 22.95 -12.05 -39.90
N ALA A 15 23.08 -10.77 -39.51
CA ALA A 15 22.98 -10.36 -38.13
C ALA A 15 21.54 -10.61 -37.68
N SER A 16 21.35 -11.73 -36.98
CA SER A 16 20.13 -12.02 -36.24
C SER A 16 20.01 -10.96 -35.14
N GLY A 17 19.14 -9.99 -35.35
CA GLY A 17 18.78 -9.00 -34.34
C GLY A 17 18.14 -9.70 -33.15
N VAL A 18 18.94 -10.00 -32.13
CA VAL A 18 18.42 -10.35 -30.81
C VAL A 18 17.81 -9.07 -30.23
N ALA A 19 16.49 -8.95 -30.35
CA ALA A 19 15.71 -7.99 -29.60
C ALA A 19 16.04 -8.18 -28.12
N GLY A 20 16.76 -7.22 -27.53
CA GLY A 20 17.05 -7.22 -26.10
C GLY A 20 15.72 -7.30 -25.35
N THR A 21 15.51 -8.38 -24.61
CA THR A 21 14.41 -8.48 -23.67
C THR A 21 14.48 -7.26 -22.76
N PRO A 22 13.42 -6.45 -22.61
CA PRO A 22 13.45 -5.33 -21.69
C PRO A 22 13.80 -5.87 -20.31
N ALA A 23 14.85 -5.32 -19.70
CA ALA A 23 15.20 -5.64 -18.33
C ALA A 23 13.97 -5.39 -17.45
N PRO A 24 13.62 -6.28 -16.51
CA PRO A 24 12.52 -6.03 -15.60
C PRO A 24 12.80 -4.72 -14.87
N THR A 25 11.92 -3.73 -15.03
CA THR A 25 11.94 -2.51 -14.24
C THR A 25 11.89 -2.92 -12.78
N ALA A 26 12.93 -2.61 -12.01
CA ALA A 26 12.98 -2.93 -10.59
C ALA A 26 11.71 -2.39 -9.91
N THR A 27 10.88 -3.27 -9.34
CA THR A 27 9.73 -2.86 -8.56
C THR A 27 10.26 -2.04 -7.39
N PRO A 28 9.81 -0.78 -7.20
CA PRO A 28 10.25 0.02 -6.06
C PRO A 28 9.92 -0.75 -4.78
N ILE A 29 10.93 -1.00 -3.97
CA ILE A 29 10.74 -1.60 -2.64
C ILE A 29 10.05 -0.54 -1.80
N CYS A 30 8.90 -0.89 -1.22
CA CYS A 30 8.19 -0.03 -0.28
C CYS A 30 8.73 -0.24 1.14
N PRO A 31 9.51 0.71 1.70
CA PRO A 31 10.05 0.64 3.06
C PRO A 31 8.99 0.97 4.14
N ILE A 32 7.73 0.61 3.89
CA ILE A 32 6.63 0.77 4.84
C ILE A 32 6.12 -0.61 5.21
N TYR A 33 5.81 -0.83 6.48
CA TYR A 33 5.44 -2.14 7.02
C TYR A 33 4.28 -2.01 8.00
N ALA A 34 3.48 -3.06 8.13
CA ALA A 34 2.45 -3.13 9.16
C ALA A 34 2.68 -4.30 10.12
N SER A 35 2.40 -4.08 11.40
CA SER A 35 2.26 -5.16 12.37
C SER A 35 0.97 -5.95 12.10
N PRO A 36 0.86 -7.18 12.63
CA PRO A 36 -0.45 -7.81 12.79
C PRO A 36 -1.40 -6.88 13.53
N PHE A 37 -2.69 -6.95 13.19
CA PHE A 37 -3.70 -6.21 13.93
C PHE A 37 -4.12 -6.95 15.20
N THR A 38 -4.62 -6.15 16.13
CA THR A 38 -5.20 -6.56 17.39
C THR A 38 -6.64 -6.11 17.42
N ILE A 39 -7.51 -6.98 17.94
CA ILE A 39 -8.93 -6.67 18.14
C ILE A 39 -9.17 -6.65 19.65
N VAL A 40 -9.65 -5.52 20.15
CA VAL A 40 -10.00 -5.34 21.56
C VAL A 40 -11.35 -4.62 21.60
N ASN A 41 -12.37 -5.30 22.12
CA ASN A 41 -13.75 -4.80 22.12
C ASN A 41 -14.20 -4.40 20.70
N ASN A 42 -14.60 -3.15 20.53
CA ASN A 42 -15.08 -2.57 19.28
C ASN A 42 -13.96 -1.91 18.45
N LYS A 43 -12.69 -2.22 18.72
CA LYS A 43 -11.55 -1.59 18.07
C LYS A 43 -10.63 -2.61 17.40
N LEU A 44 -10.25 -2.30 16.15
CA LEU A 44 -9.18 -2.98 15.43
C LEU A 44 -8.02 -2.02 15.29
N SER A 45 -6.84 -2.40 15.77
CA SER A 45 -5.65 -1.54 15.76
C SER A 45 -4.41 -2.28 15.30
N PHE A 46 -3.56 -1.61 14.53
CA PHE A 46 -2.22 -2.08 14.16
C PHE A 46 -1.25 -0.91 14.01
N GLN A 47 0.04 -1.22 14.04
CA GLN A 47 1.09 -0.25 13.83
C GLN A 47 1.56 -0.27 12.38
N ILE A 48 1.70 0.92 11.79
CA ILE A 48 2.37 1.14 10.50
C ILE A 48 3.73 1.78 10.80
N THR A 49 4.80 1.25 10.21
CA THR A 49 6.17 1.74 10.40
C THR A 49 6.76 2.15 9.06
N ASN A 50 7.24 3.39 8.99
CA ASN A 50 7.97 3.94 7.85
C ASN A 50 9.47 3.87 8.15
N ASN A 51 10.22 3.08 7.39
CA ASN A 51 11.66 2.89 7.52
C ASN A 51 12.47 3.71 6.49
N SER A 52 11.88 4.79 5.96
CA SER A 52 12.51 5.65 4.97
C SER A 52 12.69 7.08 5.46
N GLY A 53 13.42 7.86 4.67
CA GLY A 53 13.64 9.29 4.89
C GLY A 53 12.55 10.21 4.30
N VAL A 54 11.43 9.68 3.82
CA VAL A 54 10.32 10.47 3.23
C VAL A 54 9.01 10.19 3.94
N ASP A 55 8.07 11.12 3.87
CA ASP A 55 6.72 10.95 4.39
C ASP A 55 5.89 9.98 3.54
N TYR A 56 4.95 9.31 4.18
CA TYR A 56 3.94 8.48 3.52
C TYR A 56 2.57 8.97 3.94
N VAL A 57 1.76 9.40 2.98
CA VAL A 57 0.40 9.88 3.23
C VAL A 57 -0.60 8.82 2.78
N ILE A 58 -1.50 8.40 3.66
CA ILE A 58 -2.56 7.44 3.33
C ILE A 58 -3.49 8.06 2.29
N SER A 59 -3.41 7.61 1.05
CA SER A 59 -4.21 8.11 -0.08
C SER A 59 -5.57 7.41 -0.17
N THR A 60 -5.58 6.09 -0.06
CA THR A 60 -6.80 5.28 -0.01
C THR A 60 -6.73 4.25 1.09
N LEU A 61 -7.91 3.91 1.61
CA LEU A 61 -8.07 2.90 2.64
C LEU A 61 -9.26 2.02 2.30
N TYR A 62 -9.02 0.73 2.20
CA TYR A 62 -10.02 -0.31 2.12
C TYR A 62 -10.02 -1.11 3.41
N ILE A 63 -11.20 -1.35 3.98
CA ILE A 63 -11.36 -2.34 5.05
C ILE A 63 -12.65 -3.11 4.81
N SER A 64 -12.55 -4.44 4.85
CA SER A 64 -13.68 -5.34 4.95
C SER A 64 -13.68 -6.05 6.30
N TRP A 65 -14.87 -6.25 6.83
CA TRP A 65 -15.15 -6.96 8.08
C TRP A 65 -16.35 -7.90 7.87
N PRO A 66 -16.59 -8.86 8.80
CA PRO A 66 -17.76 -9.72 8.76
C PRO A 66 -19.04 -8.90 8.81
N ASP A 67 -19.91 -9.09 7.82
CA ASP A 67 -21.19 -8.39 7.80
C ASP A 67 -22.07 -8.92 8.94
N THR A 68 -22.33 -8.06 9.93
CA THR A 68 -23.23 -8.35 11.04
C THR A 68 -24.22 -7.20 11.13
N PRO A 69 -25.52 -7.47 11.34
CA PRO A 69 -26.61 -6.51 11.12
C PRO A 69 -26.56 -5.26 12.01
N THR A 70 -25.73 -5.24 13.06
CA THR A 70 -25.62 -4.14 14.02
C THR A 70 -24.25 -3.46 14.01
N GLN A 71 -23.30 -3.92 13.20
CA GLN A 71 -21.92 -3.43 13.22
C GLN A 71 -21.70 -2.38 12.13
N SER A 72 -21.32 -1.18 12.55
CA SER A 72 -20.96 -0.09 11.66
C SER A 72 -19.58 0.44 12.02
N LEU A 73 -18.76 0.76 11.00
CA LEU A 73 -17.54 1.52 11.21
C LEU A 73 -17.90 2.99 11.44
N VAL A 74 -17.37 3.60 12.50
CA VAL A 74 -17.72 4.96 12.92
C VAL A 74 -16.55 5.93 13.00
N GLY A 75 -15.32 5.42 13.10
CA GLY A 75 -14.12 6.26 13.10
C GLY A 75 -12.89 5.52 12.61
N ILE A 76 -11.96 6.29 12.03
CA ILE A 76 -10.60 5.86 11.71
C ILE A 76 -9.63 6.93 12.20
N ASP A 77 -8.70 6.51 13.05
CA ASP A 77 -7.71 7.35 13.70
C ASP A 77 -6.29 6.89 13.33
N LEU A 78 -5.37 7.85 13.19
CA LEU A 78 -3.92 7.59 13.11
C LEU A 78 -3.21 8.30 14.27
N ALA A 79 -2.54 7.52 15.12
CA ALA A 79 -1.90 7.99 16.35
C ALA A 79 -2.82 8.89 17.21
N GLY A 80 -4.11 8.54 17.28
CA GLY A 80 -5.13 9.26 18.04
C GLY A 80 -5.76 10.46 17.32
N ASN A 81 -5.32 10.78 16.10
CA ASN A 81 -5.91 11.84 15.30
C ASN A 81 -6.93 11.26 14.32
N THR A 82 -8.19 11.68 14.43
CA THR A 82 -9.28 11.22 13.56
C THR A 82 -9.18 11.86 12.18
N PHE A 83 -8.98 11.05 11.14
CA PHE A 83 -8.97 11.52 9.75
C PHE A 83 -10.19 11.07 8.95
N TRP A 84 -10.99 10.16 9.51
CA TRP A 84 -12.31 9.84 9.02
C TRP A 84 -13.26 9.61 10.20
N ASN A 85 -14.44 10.22 10.13
CA ASN A 85 -15.54 9.94 11.03
C ASN A 85 -16.84 9.93 10.23
N GLY A 86 -17.77 9.06 10.61
CA GLY A 86 -19.02 8.91 9.89
C GLY A 86 -19.76 7.67 10.34
N THR A 87 -20.55 7.10 9.44
CA THR A 87 -21.18 5.80 9.69
C THR A 87 -21.16 5.03 8.38
N GLN A 88 -20.34 3.98 8.35
CA GLN A 88 -20.37 2.99 7.28
C GLN A 88 -21.10 1.77 7.84
N ALA A 89 -22.38 1.66 7.49
CA ALA A 89 -23.28 0.66 8.04
C ALA A 89 -23.00 -0.76 7.56
N THR A 90 -22.36 -0.90 6.39
CA THR A 90 -22.08 -2.20 5.77
C THR A 90 -20.63 -2.30 5.33
N SER A 91 -20.08 -3.51 5.41
CA SER A 91 -18.78 -3.85 4.83
C SER A 91 -18.88 -3.91 3.29
N PRO A 92 -17.87 -3.48 2.53
CA PRO A 92 -16.61 -2.87 2.95
C PRO A 92 -16.68 -1.33 2.99
N PHE A 93 -15.75 -0.73 3.72
CA PHE A 93 -15.43 0.69 3.62
C PHE A 93 -14.37 0.95 2.55
N ASN A 94 -14.59 1.98 1.72
CA ASN A 94 -13.67 2.43 0.68
C ASN A 94 -13.42 3.94 0.84
N GLY A 95 -12.43 4.31 1.65
CA GLY A 95 -12.03 5.70 1.86
C GLY A 95 -11.03 6.18 0.80
N ASN A 96 -11.21 7.42 0.33
CA ASN A 96 -10.31 8.11 -0.59
C ASN A 96 -10.20 9.60 -0.22
N SER A 97 -9.48 10.38 -1.04
CA SER A 97 -9.26 11.82 -0.82
C SER A 97 -10.51 12.64 -0.53
N GLY A 98 -11.68 12.26 -1.05
CA GLY A 98 -12.96 12.93 -0.78
C GLY A 98 -13.67 12.47 0.50
N SER A 99 -13.18 11.43 1.16
CA SER A 99 -13.77 10.86 2.37
C SER A 99 -13.20 11.46 3.67
N TRP A 100 -12.01 12.06 3.61
CA TRP A 100 -11.27 12.46 4.80
C TRP A 100 -11.87 13.71 5.44
N THR A 101 -12.05 13.67 6.76
CA THR A 101 -12.60 14.78 7.55
C THR A 101 -11.51 15.59 8.28
N GLY A 102 -10.32 15.00 8.45
CA GLY A 102 -9.15 15.65 9.06
C GLY A 102 -8.12 16.17 8.05
N PRO A 103 -7.18 17.03 8.50
CA PRO A 103 -6.05 17.47 7.67
C PRO A 103 -5.15 16.31 7.24
N GLU A 104 -4.33 16.54 6.21
CA GLU A 104 -3.39 15.55 5.68
C GLU A 104 -2.41 15.00 6.73
N ASP A 105 -1.95 15.84 7.65
CA ASP A 105 -1.06 15.44 8.75
C ASP A 105 -1.65 14.30 9.60
N TYR A 106 -2.98 14.18 9.67
CA TYR A 106 -3.66 13.10 10.41
C TYR A 106 -3.68 11.78 9.64
N ARG A 107 -3.16 11.77 8.42
CA ARG A 107 -3.00 10.60 7.54
C ARG A 107 -1.55 10.35 7.17
N THR A 108 -0.62 11.08 7.79
CA THR A 108 0.80 11.07 7.45
C THR A 108 1.59 10.21 8.42
N ILE A 109 2.47 9.36 7.89
CA ILE A 109 3.45 8.58 8.64
C ILE A 109 4.83 9.21 8.41
N PRO A 110 5.37 9.96 9.40
CA PRO A 110 6.66 10.64 9.27
C PRO A 110 7.84 9.68 9.03
N PRO A 111 9.00 10.19 8.62
CA PRO A 111 10.17 9.38 8.32
C PRO A 111 10.67 8.67 9.57
N TYR A 112 11.15 7.43 9.41
CA TYR A 112 11.70 6.61 10.49
C TYR A 112 10.80 6.53 11.74
N SER A 113 9.49 6.50 11.55
CA SER A 113 8.52 6.53 12.65
C SER A 113 7.45 5.46 12.51
N SER A 114 6.81 5.17 13.64
CA SER A 114 5.67 4.26 13.71
C SER A 114 4.43 4.99 14.19
N ARG A 115 3.29 4.71 13.55
CA ARG A 115 1.97 5.27 13.89
C ARG A 115 0.96 4.13 14.02
N THR A 116 0.14 4.18 15.06
CA THR A 116 -0.94 3.20 15.24
C THR A 116 -2.18 3.68 14.53
N ILE A 117 -2.70 2.89 13.59
CA ILE A 117 -4.04 3.10 13.03
C ILE A 117 -5.06 2.36 13.88
N THR A 118 -6.22 2.97 14.09
CA THR A 118 -7.33 2.39 14.86
C THR A 118 -8.63 2.59 14.12
N PHE A 119 -9.36 1.50 13.92
CA PHE A 119 -10.73 1.47 13.43
C PHE A 119 -11.65 1.29 14.62
N THR A 120 -12.66 2.16 14.74
CA THR A 120 -13.66 2.10 15.80
C THR A 120 -15.01 1.72 15.21
N PHE A 121 -15.64 0.70 15.79
CA PHE A 121 -16.95 0.19 15.40
C PHE A 121 -18.01 0.48 16.47
N THR A 122 -19.28 0.33 16.13
CA THR A 122 -20.41 0.50 17.07
C THR A 122 -20.45 -0.59 18.14
N GLU A 123 -20.13 -1.82 17.76
CA GLU A 123 -20.25 -3.02 18.59
C GLU A 123 -18.91 -3.78 18.64
N ASP A 124 -18.78 -4.66 19.62
CA ASP A 124 -17.62 -5.53 19.76
C ASP A 124 -17.39 -6.38 18.50
N LEU A 125 -16.13 -6.47 18.09
CA LEU A 125 -15.71 -7.12 16.85
C LEU A 125 -15.53 -8.64 17.07
N PRO A 126 -16.07 -9.50 16.18
CA PRO A 126 -15.66 -10.90 16.13
C PRO A 126 -14.16 -11.01 15.78
N ALA A 127 -13.52 -12.14 16.10
CA ALA A 127 -12.07 -12.28 15.95
C ALA A 127 -11.60 -12.75 14.55
N PHE A 128 -12.47 -12.78 13.53
CA PHE A 128 -12.18 -13.43 12.24
C PHE A 128 -12.65 -12.62 11.03
N SER A 129 -12.04 -12.89 9.87
CA SER A 129 -12.42 -12.39 8.53
C SER A 129 -12.36 -10.87 8.33
N TYR A 130 -11.20 -10.28 8.62
CA TYR A 130 -10.87 -8.89 8.28
C TYR A 130 -9.83 -8.84 7.19
N PHE A 131 -10.01 -7.91 6.25
CA PHE A 131 -9.00 -7.57 5.26
C PHE A 131 -8.88 -6.06 5.15
N ILE A 132 -7.65 -5.57 5.21
CA ILE A 132 -7.33 -4.14 5.19
C ILE A 132 -6.29 -3.93 4.11
N GLN A 133 -6.55 -2.96 3.23
CA GLN A 133 -5.59 -2.51 2.24
C GLN A 133 -5.44 -1.00 2.32
N ILE A 134 -4.19 -0.54 2.39
CA ILE A 134 -3.84 0.87 2.47
C ILE A 134 -2.94 1.18 1.28
N SER A 135 -3.26 2.24 0.54
CA SER A 135 -2.37 2.77 -0.50
C SER A 135 -1.91 4.17 -0.11
N PHE A 136 -0.64 4.44 -0.34
CA PHE A 136 0.00 5.72 -0.06
C PHE A 136 0.12 6.55 -1.33
N ASP A 137 0.29 7.86 -1.16
CA ASP A 137 0.42 8.86 -2.22
C ASP A 137 1.61 8.59 -3.18
N ASN A 138 2.68 7.99 -2.66
CA ASN A 138 3.86 7.61 -3.45
C ASN A 138 3.73 6.27 -4.19
N GLY A 139 2.53 5.67 -4.22
CA GLY A 139 2.24 4.42 -4.93
C GLY A 139 2.54 3.15 -4.13
N CYS A 140 3.06 3.26 -2.91
CA CYS A 140 3.21 2.10 -2.04
C CYS A 140 1.86 1.60 -1.53
N SER A 141 1.78 0.31 -1.23
CA SER A 141 0.58 -0.28 -0.62
C SER A 141 0.92 -1.36 0.39
N LEU A 142 0.01 -1.55 1.33
CA LEU A 142 0.05 -2.58 2.37
C LEU A 142 -1.26 -3.33 2.38
N ALA A 143 -1.20 -4.63 2.60
CA ALA A 143 -2.37 -5.47 2.83
C ALA A 143 -2.16 -6.29 4.10
N ILE A 144 -3.21 -6.39 4.92
CA ILE A 144 -3.21 -7.09 6.21
C ILE A 144 -4.51 -7.89 6.31
N SER A 145 -4.40 -9.15 6.71
CA SER A 145 -5.53 -10.03 6.91
C SER A 145 -5.32 -10.96 8.10
N ASN A 146 -6.41 -11.48 8.65
CA ASN A 146 -6.43 -12.61 9.59
C ASN A 146 -7.00 -13.84 8.91
#